data_AF-Q4ZSJ7-F1
#
_entry.id   AF-Q4ZSJ7-F1
#
_cell.length_a   1.000
_cell.length_b   1.000
_cell.length_c   1.000
_cell.angle_alpha   90.00
_cell.angle_beta   90.00
_cell.angle_gamma   90.00
#
_symmetry.space_group_name_H-M   'P 1'
#
loop_
_entity.id
_entity.type
_entity.pdbx_description
1 polymer ?
#
loop_
_entity_poly.entity_id
_entity_poly.type
_entity_poly.pdbx_seq_one_letter_code
_entity_poly.pdbx_strand_id
1 'polypeptide(L)'
;MFSTANRESSWARRCRVARQNATQAAKEEVEALKDSAPKRCFIVTPIGSDTSTTRRAADGLISAVMRPVLDKLGFQTFVAHEIASPGSITRQVIEHVVYDELVIANLSELNPNVMYELAVRHCVGLPIVVLAEAGTRLPFDISDERTVFFQNDMFGAVDLAPKLEAAISAAMLNGEPDNPVYRVTKTRVLRESVEPDDAQTFLIKKLDYIESFISDLKVRGFGSPINNSNDIVNVTESIGYLIYVKDTYEKPSEIQNFLSLIPGVTRVTSIQAENVPHAFKIVANRVIEPSEIDTVDLMFNVKTRFFKGPDKKGSYYPVIR
;
A
#
# COMPACT_ATOMS: atom_id res chain seq x y z
N MET A 1 -49.63 51.79 -11.02
CA MET A 1 -48.48 52.69 -11.28
C MET A 1 -47.53 52.58 -10.10
N PHE A 2 -46.25 52.26 -10.16
CA PHE A 2 -45.30 51.83 -11.19
C PHE A 2 -44.19 51.07 -10.44
N SER A 3 -43.73 49.94 -10.99
CA SER A 3 -42.59 49.16 -10.49
C SER A 3 -41.28 49.90 -10.79
N THR A 4 -40.51 50.26 -9.77
CA THR A 4 -39.16 50.83 -9.92
C THR A 4 -38.14 49.70 -10.07
N ALA A 5 -38.03 49.16 -11.27
CA ALA A 5 -36.96 48.22 -11.63
C ALA A 5 -35.63 48.96 -11.78
N ASN A 6 -34.66 48.51 -10.97
CA ASN A 6 -33.27 48.93 -10.92
C ASN A 6 -32.60 48.80 -12.31
N ARG A 7 -32.45 49.92 -13.05
CA ARG A 7 -31.74 49.96 -14.34
C ARG A 7 -30.28 50.33 -14.11
N GLU A 8 -29.42 49.34 -13.93
CA GLU A 8 -27.98 49.51 -14.16
C GLU A 8 -27.76 50.01 -15.59
N SER A 9 -26.96 51.08 -15.76
CA SER A 9 -26.61 51.60 -17.08
C SER A 9 -25.81 50.55 -17.86
N SER A 10 -26.07 50.46 -19.17
CA SER A 10 -25.37 49.54 -20.09
C SER A 10 -23.84 49.65 -19.97
N TRP A 11 -23.33 50.85 -19.69
CA TRP A 11 -21.92 51.14 -19.47
C TRP A 11 -21.36 50.47 -18.19
N ALA A 12 -22.09 50.54 -17.07
CA ALA A 12 -21.67 49.93 -15.81
C ALA A 12 -21.60 48.39 -15.89
N ARG A 13 -22.53 47.75 -16.62
CA ARG A 13 -22.48 46.31 -16.90
C ARG A 13 -21.26 45.94 -17.75
N ARG A 14 -20.97 46.72 -18.80
CA ARG A 14 -19.79 46.49 -19.66
C ARG A 14 -18.47 46.60 -18.90
N CYS A 15 -18.34 47.58 -17.99
CA CYS A 15 -17.15 47.70 -17.15
C CYS A 15 -16.98 46.55 -16.15
N ARG A 16 -18.08 46.04 -15.56
CA ARG A 16 -18.04 44.90 -14.64
C ARG A 16 -17.60 43.61 -15.35
N VAL A 17 -18.16 43.34 -16.52
CA VAL A 17 -17.79 42.17 -17.35
C VAL A 17 -16.34 42.27 -17.83
N ALA A 18 -15.90 43.46 -18.27
CA ALA A 18 -14.50 43.65 -18.68
C ALA A 18 -13.51 43.43 -17.51
N ARG A 19 -13.86 43.88 -16.30
CA ARG A 19 -13.05 43.58 -15.09
C ARG A 19 -13.06 42.09 -14.75
N GLN A 20 -14.20 41.42 -14.80
CA GLN A 20 -14.29 39.98 -14.52
C GLN A 20 -13.45 39.17 -15.53
N ASN A 21 -13.54 39.50 -16.82
CA ASN A 21 -12.75 38.86 -17.87
C ASN A 21 -11.24 39.13 -17.71
N ALA A 22 -10.85 40.35 -17.32
CA ALA A 22 -9.44 40.67 -17.05
C ALA A 22 -8.90 39.93 -15.82
N THR A 23 -9.71 39.80 -14.75
CA THR A 23 -9.33 39.03 -13.56
C THR A 23 -9.26 37.53 -13.84
N GLN A 24 -10.12 37.03 -14.73
CA GLN A 24 -10.12 35.63 -15.16
C GLN A 24 -8.92 35.32 -16.05
N ALA A 25 -8.63 36.18 -17.03
CA ALA A 25 -7.44 36.06 -17.87
C ALA A 25 -6.15 36.13 -17.03
N ALA A 26 -6.07 37.03 -16.05
CA ALA A 26 -4.91 37.10 -15.15
C ALA A 26 -4.77 35.86 -14.26
N LYS A 27 -5.87 35.23 -13.82
CA LYS A 27 -5.83 33.95 -13.09
C LYS A 27 -5.37 32.81 -14.00
N GLU A 28 -5.88 32.73 -15.22
CA GLU A 28 -5.50 31.73 -16.21
C GLU A 28 -4.02 31.86 -16.62
N GLU A 29 -3.52 33.09 -16.74
CA GLU A 29 -2.12 33.38 -17.04
C GLU A 29 -1.19 33.02 -15.87
N VAL A 30 -1.60 33.28 -14.61
CA VAL A 30 -0.87 32.85 -13.40
C VAL A 30 -0.88 31.32 -13.23
N GLU A 31 -1.98 30.64 -13.56
CA GLU A 31 -2.08 29.18 -13.52
C GLU A 31 -1.24 28.54 -14.64
N ALA A 32 -1.23 29.12 -15.85
CA ALA A 32 -0.37 28.70 -16.95
C ALA A 32 1.12 28.93 -16.66
N LEU A 33 1.46 30.01 -15.93
CA LEU A 33 2.83 30.26 -15.47
C LEU A 33 3.26 29.26 -14.40
N LYS A 34 2.36 28.82 -13.51
CA LYS A 34 2.63 27.71 -12.56
C LYS A 34 2.90 26.38 -13.26
N ASP A 35 2.16 26.07 -14.32
CA ASP A 35 2.39 24.86 -15.13
C ASP A 35 3.72 24.91 -15.93
N SER A 36 4.33 26.09 -16.07
CA SER A 36 5.59 26.27 -16.79
C SER A 36 6.85 26.23 -15.91
N ALA A 37 6.70 26.32 -14.58
CA ALA A 37 7.82 26.22 -13.65
C ALA A 37 8.29 24.75 -13.54
N PRO A 38 9.62 24.49 -13.52
CA PRO A 38 10.12 23.13 -13.35
C PRO A 38 9.66 22.59 -12.00
N LYS A 39 9.02 21.41 -12.01
CA LYS A 39 8.59 20.75 -10.77
C LYS A 39 9.79 20.44 -9.92
N ARG A 40 9.71 20.62 -8.62
CA ARG A 40 10.84 20.42 -7.72
C ARG A 40 10.81 19.01 -7.15
N CYS A 41 11.98 18.37 -7.12
CA CYS A 41 12.17 17.11 -6.43
C CYS A 41 13.27 17.27 -5.40
N PHE A 42 12.95 16.97 -4.14
CA PHE A 42 13.91 16.94 -3.06
C PHE A 42 14.38 15.52 -2.76
N ILE A 43 15.70 15.31 -2.73
CA ILE A 43 16.30 14.03 -2.37
C ILE A 43 16.79 14.09 -0.92
N VAL A 44 16.24 13.18 -0.13
CA VAL A 44 16.59 12.93 1.26
C VAL A 44 17.41 11.66 1.32
N THR A 45 18.66 11.77 1.79
CA THR A 45 19.62 10.65 1.82
C THR A 45 20.48 10.74 3.08
N PRO A 46 21.03 9.62 3.59
CA PRO A 46 21.93 9.66 4.74
C PRO A 46 23.09 10.62 4.52
N ILE A 47 23.33 11.48 5.52
CA ILE A 47 24.44 12.43 5.51
C ILE A 47 25.62 11.78 6.22
N GLY A 48 26.63 11.39 5.44
CA GLY A 48 27.94 10.99 5.95
C GLY A 48 28.96 12.12 5.90
N SER A 49 30.10 11.95 6.56
CA SER A 49 31.26 12.84 6.35
C SER A 49 31.78 12.75 4.91
N ASP A 50 32.50 13.77 4.44
CA ASP A 50 32.94 13.90 3.03
C ASP A 50 33.72 12.69 2.50
N THR A 51 34.37 11.93 3.37
CA THR A 51 35.16 10.73 3.01
C THR A 51 34.46 9.41 3.36
N SER A 52 33.20 9.43 3.79
CA SER A 52 32.52 8.21 4.23
C SER A 52 32.02 7.37 3.07
N THR A 53 31.91 6.06 3.30
CA THR A 53 31.31 5.11 2.36
C THR A 53 29.85 5.46 2.08
N THR A 54 29.11 5.90 3.11
CA THR A 54 27.74 6.41 3.02
C THR A 54 27.62 7.55 2.02
N ARG A 55 28.51 8.55 2.13
CA ARG A 55 28.50 9.72 1.24
C ARG A 55 28.78 9.32 -0.19
N ARG A 56 29.80 8.49 -0.41
CA ARG A 56 30.16 8.00 -1.74
C ARG A 56 29.04 7.17 -2.38
N ALA A 57 28.37 6.31 -1.61
CA ALA A 57 27.24 5.52 -2.09
C ALA A 57 26.04 6.42 -2.44
N ALA A 58 25.69 7.37 -1.57
CA ALA A 58 24.61 8.32 -1.81
C ALA A 58 24.86 9.18 -3.05
N ASP A 59 26.04 9.79 -3.16
CA ASP A 59 26.40 10.65 -4.29
C ASP A 59 26.45 9.87 -5.61
N GLY A 60 26.94 8.62 -5.56
CA GLY A 60 26.94 7.71 -6.69
C GLY A 60 25.53 7.40 -7.18
N LEU A 61 24.62 7.05 -6.26
CA LEU A 61 23.22 6.76 -6.58
C LEU A 61 22.48 7.99 -7.13
N ILE A 62 22.69 9.15 -6.52
CA ILE A 62 22.11 10.42 -6.95
C ILE A 62 22.56 10.78 -8.37
N SER A 63 23.87 10.73 -8.61
CA SER A 63 24.46 11.20 -9.87
C SER A 63 24.25 10.22 -11.01
N ALA A 64 24.32 8.91 -10.74
CA ALA A 64 24.22 7.88 -11.76
C ALA A 64 22.77 7.54 -12.14
N VAL A 65 21.81 7.70 -11.21
CA VAL A 65 20.44 7.23 -11.41
C VAL A 65 19.40 8.32 -11.15
N MET A 66 19.36 8.91 -9.95
CA MET A 66 18.23 9.78 -9.57
C MET A 66 18.18 11.05 -10.42
N ARG A 67 19.29 11.78 -10.56
CA ARG A 67 19.36 13.01 -11.36
C ARG A 67 19.00 12.76 -12.84
N PRO A 68 19.62 11.78 -13.54
CA PRO A 68 19.23 11.49 -14.93
C PRO A 68 17.75 11.17 -15.12
N VAL A 69 17.14 10.42 -14.19
CA VAL A 69 15.71 10.09 -14.25
C VAL A 69 14.85 11.33 -14.00
N LEU A 70 15.19 12.14 -12.99
CA LEU A 70 14.47 13.37 -12.66
C LEU A 70 14.56 14.41 -13.78
N ASP A 71 15.74 14.61 -14.35
CA ASP A 71 15.97 15.53 -15.47
C ASP A 71 15.13 15.11 -16.69
N LYS A 72 15.10 13.80 -16.99
CA LYS A 72 14.26 13.24 -18.06
C LYS A 72 12.77 13.51 -17.83
N LEU A 73 12.32 13.50 -16.58
CA LEU A 73 10.94 13.77 -16.17
C LEU A 73 10.63 15.27 -15.97
N GLY A 74 11.60 16.16 -16.22
CA GLY A 74 11.42 17.60 -16.13
C GLY A 74 11.44 18.17 -14.70
N PHE A 75 12.05 17.45 -13.75
CA PHE A 75 12.19 17.91 -12.38
C PHE A 75 13.50 18.68 -12.16
N GLN A 76 13.43 19.76 -11.38
CA GLN A 76 14.60 20.38 -10.79
C GLN A 76 14.97 19.64 -9.50
N THR A 77 16.18 19.07 -9.46
CA THR A 77 16.66 18.26 -8.34
C THR A 77 17.35 19.10 -7.27
N PHE A 78 16.91 18.95 -6.02
CA PHE A 78 17.54 19.52 -4.82
C PHE A 78 17.99 18.40 -3.88
N VAL A 79 19.16 18.50 -3.28
CA VAL A 79 19.72 17.47 -2.41
C VAL A 79 20.04 18.06 -1.05
N ALA A 80 19.58 17.41 0.03
CA ALA A 80 19.68 17.92 1.39
C ALA A 80 21.09 18.39 1.80
N HIS A 81 22.13 17.66 1.38
CA HIS A 81 23.51 17.94 1.76
C HIS A 81 24.20 19.02 0.90
N GLU A 82 23.61 19.44 -0.22
CA GLU A 82 24.15 20.50 -1.09
C GLU A 82 23.66 21.90 -0.66
N ILE A 83 22.65 21.93 0.22
CA ILE A 83 22.04 23.15 0.74
C ILE A 83 22.93 23.72 1.84
N ALA A 84 24.00 24.40 1.42
CA ALA A 84 25.00 25.05 2.27
C ALA A 84 24.73 26.56 2.48
N SER A 85 23.46 27.00 2.49
CA SER A 85 23.13 28.42 2.67
C SER A 85 23.14 28.84 4.16
N PRO A 86 23.51 30.10 4.49
CA PRO A 86 23.45 30.62 5.85
C PRO A 86 22.02 30.56 6.42
N GLY A 87 21.81 29.76 7.47
CA GLY A 87 20.53 29.51 8.11
C GLY A 87 20.56 28.23 8.96
N SER A 88 19.46 27.91 9.65
CA SER A 88 19.33 26.57 10.24
C SER A 88 19.11 25.58 9.10
N ILE A 89 20.08 24.70 8.85
CA ILE A 89 20.02 23.62 7.84
C ILE A 89 18.69 22.86 7.96
N THR A 90 18.24 22.63 9.20
CA THR A 90 16.96 21.97 9.51
C THR A 90 15.76 22.71 8.91
N ARG A 91 15.75 24.04 8.88
CA ARG A 91 14.61 24.80 8.34
C ARG A 91 14.48 24.62 6.83
N GLN A 92 15.59 24.74 6.09
CA GLN A 92 15.57 24.64 4.63
C GLN A 92 15.23 23.22 4.18
N VAL A 93 15.76 22.20 4.86
CA VAL A 93 15.39 20.80 4.62
C VAL A 93 13.89 20.59 4.81
N ILE A 94 13.33 21.08 5.92
CA ILE A 94 11.89 20.95 6.18
C ILE A 94 11.05 21.73 5.17
N GLU A 95 11.48 22.91 4.73
CA GLU A 95 10.80 23.67 3.67
C GLU A 95 10.73 22.83 2.38
N HIS A 96 11.83 22.20 1.96
CA HIS A 96 11.82 21.31 0.80
C HIS A 96 10.90 20.09 1.01
N VAL A 97 10.96 19.43 2.17
CA VAL A 97 10.11 18.28 2.49
C VAL A 97 8.62 18.64 2.45
N VAL A 98 8.26 19.85 2.88
CA VAL A 98 6.86 20.31 2.97
C VAL A 98 6.34 20.87 1.65
N TYR A 99 7.18 21.55 0.87
CA TYR A 99 6.71 22.35 -0.27
C TYR A 99 7.10 21.81 -1.65
N ASP A 100 8.13 20.95 -1.77
CA ASP A 100 8.50 20.40 -3.08
C ASP A 100 7.44 19.38 -3.55
N GLU A 101 7.21 19.33 -4.86
CA GLU A 101 6.18 18.50 -5.49
C GLU A 101 6.45 17.01 -5.30
N LEU A 102 7.72 16.61 -5.25
CA LEU A 102 8.17 15.25 -5.05
C LEU A 102 9.29 15.17 -4.01
N VAL A 103 9.25 14.12 -3.18
CA VAL A 103 10.38 13.74 -2.32
C VAL A 103 10.83 12.32 -2.68
N ILE A 104 12.14 12.12 -2.78
CA ILE A 104 12.75 10.79 -2.82
C ILE A 104 13.50 10.54 -1.52
N ALA A 105 13.15 9.49 -0.79
CA ALA A 105 13.78 9.12 0.48
C ALA A 105 14.62 7.85 0.33
N ASN A 106 15.92 7.94 0.62
CA ASN A 106 16.84 6.81 0.61
C ASN A 106 17.01 6.21 2.01
N LEU A 107 16.43 5.03 2.22
CA LEU A 107 16.42 4.32 3.50
C LEU A 107 17.45 3.20 3.60
N SER A 108 18.39 3.07 2.65
CA SER A 108 19.35 1.95 2.63
C SER A 108 20.06 1.71 3.97
N GLU A 109 20.45 2.78 4.68
CA GLU A 109 21.15 2.71 5.98
C GLU A 109 20.25 2.94 7.20
N LEU A 110 18.92 3.06 7.02
CA LEU A 110 17.96 3.36 8.10
C LEU A 110 18.35 4.59 8.93
N ASN A 111 18.84 5.64 8.26
CA ASN A 111 19.29 6.85 8.92
C ASN A 111 18.11 7.54 9.66
N PRO A 112 18.25 7.86 10.97
CA PRO A 112 17.17 8.47 11.74
C PRO A 112 16.66 9.81 11.22
N ASN A 113 17.52 10.62 10.61
CA ASN A 113 17.11 11.90 10.04
C ASN A 113 16.21 11.68 8.82
N VAL A 114 16.62 10.77 7.93
CA VAL A 114 15.82 10.40 6.75
C VAL A 114 14.45 9.85 7.17
N MET A 115 14.40 9.04 8.23
CA MET A 115 13.13 8.55 8.77
C MET A 115 12.25 9.68 9.35
N TYR A 116 12.86 10.67 10.01
CA TYR A 116 12.15 11.85 10.50
C TYR A 116 11.56 12.68 9.34
N GLU A 117 12.35 12.94 8.30
CA GLU A 117 11.92 13.69 7.11
C GLU A 117 10.82 12.94 6.33
N LEU A 118 10.93 11.62 6.23
CA LEU A 118 9.89 10.73 5.70
C LEU A 118 8.57 10.88 6.47
N ALA A 119 8.62 10.85 7.80
CA ALA A 119 7.43 11.01 8.63
C ALA A 119 6.78 12.39 8.44
N VAL A 120 7.57 13.47 8.33
CA VAL A 120 7.06 14.81 8.03
C VAL A 120 6.37 14.82 6.66
N ARG A 121 6.97 14.21 5.63
CA ARG A 121 6.35 14.11 4.30
C ARG A 121 5.02 13.34 4.32
N HIS A 122 4.94 12.25 5.10
CA HIS A 122 3.69 11.51 5.29
C HIS A 122 2.58 12.39 5.88
N CYS A 123 2.91 13.22 6.87
CA CYS A 123 1.96 14.17 7.47
C CYS A 123 1.48 15.24 6.48
N VAL A 124 2.35 15.67 5.57
CA VAL A 124 2.02 16.63 4.52
C VAL A 124 1.13 16.01 3.44
N GLY A 125 1.28 14.70 3.18
CA GLY A 125 0.45 13.97 2.22
C GLY A 125 0.73 14.34 0.77
N LEU A 126 1.96 14.78 0.46
CA LEU A 126 2.39 15.04 -0.91
C LEU A 126 3.23 13.86 -1.46
N PRO A 127 3.37 13.72 -2.79
CA PRO A 127 4.04 12.59 -3.42
C PRO A 127 5.43 12.27 -2.84
N ILE A 128 5.69 10.98 -2.64
CA ILE A 128 6.96 10.48 -2.15
C ILE A 128 7.31 9.14 -2.82
N VAL A 129 8.59 8.93 -3.11
CA VAL A 129 9.15 7.65 -3.53
C VAL A 129 10.20 7.22 -2.53
N VAL A 130 10.08 6.01 -2.00
CA VAL A 130 11.04 5.44 -1.05
C VAL A 130 11.96 4.46 -1.79
N LEU A 131 13.27 4.58 -1.54
CA LEU A 131 14.31 3.70 -2.07
C LEU A 131 15.02 2.99 -0.92
N ALA A 132 15.41 1.74 -1.12
CA ALA A 132 16.29 1.03 -0.19
C ALA A 132 17.15 0.01 -0.93
N GLU A 133 18.36 -0.23 -0.43
CA GLU A 133 19.21 -1.30 -0.91
C GLU A 133 18.56 -2.67 -0.61
N ALA A 134 18.69 -3.59 -1.55
CA ALA A 134 18.16 -4.93 -1.41
C ALA A 134 18.82 -5.63 -0.21
N GLY A 135 18.01 -6.17 0.68
CA GLY A 135 18.47 -6.76 1.95
C GLY A 135 18.32 -5.83 3.16
N THR A 136 18.04 -4.54 2.96
CA THR A 136 17.65 -3.64 4.05
C THR A 136 16.33 -4.09 4.66
N ARG A 137 16.34 -4.40 5.96
CA ARG A 137 15.14 -4.74 6.72
C ARG A 137 14.49 -3.46 7.24
N LEU A 138 13.45 -3.01 6.56
CA LEU A 138 12.71 -1.82 6.97
C LEU A 138 12.01 -2.04 8.33
N PRO A 139 11.97 -1.01 9.20
CA PRO A 139 11.16 -1.02 10.41
C PRO A 139 9.68 -1.31 10.12
N PHE A 140 9.02 -1.96 11.07
CA PHE A 140 7.62 -2.38 10.93
C PHE A 140 6.67 -1.23 10.58
N ASP A 141 6.88 -0.03 11.12
CA ASP A 141 6.02 1.13 10.87
C ASP A 141 6.02 1.61 9.40
N ILE A 142 7.03 1.22 8.62
CA ILE A 142 7.20 1.61 7.21
C ILE A 142 7.40 0.41 6.27
N SER A 143 7.30 -0.82 6.77
CA SER A 143 7.53 -2.03 5.97
C SER A 143 6.46 -2.27 4.92
N ASP A 144 5.25 -1.75 5.16
CA ASP A 144 4.11 -1.84 4.24
C ASP A 144 4.12 -0.72 3.19
N GLU A 145 5.00 0.27 3.32
CA GLU A 145 5.10 1.38 2.36
C GLU A 145 5.77 0.93 1.07
N ARG A 146 5.28 1.45 -0.06
CA ARG A 146 5.84 1.15 -1.37
C ARG A 146 7.30 1.60 -1.44
N THR A 147 8.21 0.64 -1.39
CA THR A 147 9.65 0.86 -1.47
C THR A 147 10.21 0.22 -2.73
N VAL A 148 11.00 0.99 -3.48
CA VAL A 148 11.76 0.49 -4.63
C VAL A 148 13.09 -0.04 -4.12
N PHE A 149 13.23 -1.36 -4.11
CA PHE A 149 14.48 -2.02 -3.75
C PHE A 149 15.45 -2.09 -4.92
N PHE A 150 16.73 -1.83 -4.68
CA PHE A 150 17.79 -1.89 -5.70
C PHE A 150 19.04 -2.64 -5.23
N GLN A 151 19.75 -3.26 -6.17
CA GLN A 151 21.07 -3.84 -5.88
C GLN A 151 22.14 -2.75 -6.04
N ASN A 152 23.07 -2.66 -5.09
CA ASN A 152 24.14 -1.65 -5.12
C ASN A 152 25.36 -2.16 -5.92
N ASP A 153 25.13 -2.40 -7.21
CA ASP A 153 26.17 -2.78 -8.17
C ASP A 153 25.96 -2.05 -9.52
N MET A 154 26.87 -2.26 -10.46
CA MET A 154 26.84 -1.59 -11.76
C MET A 154 25.59 -1.92 -12.59
N PHE A 155 25.07 -3.14 -12.48
CA PHE A 155 23.86 -3.54 -13.19
C PHE A 155 22.61 -3.03 -12.47
N GLY A 156 22.62 -3.00 -11.14
CA GLY A 156 21.55 -2.47 -10.30
C GLY A 156 21.26 -0.99 -10.56
N ALA A 157 22.27 -0.19 -10.92
CA ALA A 157 22.05 1.19 -11.37
C ALA A 157 21.21 1.27 -12.66
N VAL A 158 21.47 0.38 -13.62
CA VAL A 158 20.74 0.30 -14.89
C VAL A 158 19.32 -0.22 -14.67
N ASP A 159 19.15 -1.22 -13.81
CA ASP A 159 17.86 -1.82 -13.47
C ASP A 159 16.98 -0.90 -12.60
N LEU A 160 17.59 -0.04 -11.76
CA LEU A 160 16.86 0.91 -10.93
C LEU A 160 16.23 2.04 -11.75
N ALA A 161 16.91 2.56 -12.77
CA ALA A 161 16.43 3.70 -13.56
C ALA A 161 14.95 3.55 -14.05
N PRO A 162 14.57 2.47 -14.76
CA PRO A 162 13.18 2.29 -15.20
C PRO A 162 12.19 2.08 -14.05
N LYS A 163 12.62 1.43 -12.96
CA LYS A 163 11.78 1.22 -11.76
C LYS A 163 11.50 2.54 -11.05
N LEU A 164 12.53 3.39 -10.94
CA LEU A 164 12.41 4.72 -10.35
C LEU A 164 11.51 5.61 -11.20
N GLU A 165 11.67 5.61 -12.53
CA GLU A 165 10.81 6.37 -13.45
C GLU A 165 9.32 5.97 -13.32
N ALA A 166 9.04 4.66 -13.25
CA ALA A 166 7.70 4.15 -13.04
C ALA A 166 7.15 4.53 -11.65
N ALA A 167 7.96 4.44 -10.60
CA ALA A 167 7.56 4.81 -9.25
C ALA A 167 7.26 6.30 -9.11
N ILE A 168 8.08 7.17 -9.71
CA ILE A 168 7.85 8.61 -9.75
C ILE A 168 6.57 8.92 -10.51
N SER A 169 6.41 8.34 -11.70
CA SER A 169 5.19 8.54 -12.51
C SER A 169 3.94 8.10 -11.75
N ALA A 170 4.01 6.98 -11.02
CA ALA A 170 2.92 6.48 -10.19
C ALA A 170 2.63 7.39 -8.99
N ALA A 171 3.65 7.92 -8.33
CA ALA A 171 3.50 8.84 -7.20
C ALA A 171 2.93 10.20 -7.62
N MET A 172 3.22 10.63 -8.85
CA MET A 172 2.74 11.90 -9.42
C MET A 172 1.35 11.81 -10.07
N LEU A 173 0.82 10.60 -10.29
CA LEU A 173 -0.57 10.43 -10.73
C LEU A 173 -1.50 10.91 -9.62
N ASN A 174 -2.41 11.84 -9.95
CA ASN A 174 -3.37 12.41 -9.01
C ASN A 174 -4.22 11.30 -8.38
N GLY A 175 -3.88 10.93 -7.16
CA GLY A 175 -4.57 9.96 -6.32
C GLY A 175 -4.56 10.43 -4.87
N GLU A 176 -5.41 9.84 -4.05
CA GLU A 176 -5.33 10.10 -2.61
C GLU A 176 -4.00 9.57 -2.06
N PRO A 177 -3.31 10.32 -1.19
CA PRO A 177 -2.10 9.85 -0.54
C PRO A 177 -2.39 8.60 0.27
N ASP A 178 -1.62 7.53 0.10
CA ASP A 178 -1.72 6.34 0.94
C ASP A 178 -0.43 6.22 1.76
N ASN A 179 -0.54 6.52 3.05
CA ASN A 179 0.54 6.45 4.04
C ASN A 179 -0.06 6.24 5.45
N PRO A 180 0.73 5.88 6.47
CA PRO A 180 0.21 5.50 7.78
C PRO A 180 -0.61 6.61 8.45
N VAL A 181 -0.21 7.87 8.25
CA VAL A 181 -0.87 9.05 8.83
C VAL A 181 -2.21 9.31 8.14
N TYR A 182 -2.24 9.24 6.81
CA TYR A 182 -3.44 9.54 6.03
C TYR A 182 -4.51 8.46 6.19
N ARG A 183 -4.13 7.17 6.30
CA ARG A 183 -5.04 6.05 6.56
C ARG A 183 -5.90 6.27 7.81
N VAL A 184 -5.30 6.81 8.87
CA VAL A 184 -6.00 7.13 10.13
C VAL A 184 -6.81 8.42 10.02
N THR A 185 -6.22 9.47 9.44
CA THR A 185 -6.87 10.79 9.34
C THR A 185 -8.13 10.73 8.48
N LYS A 186 -8.08 10.03 7.34
CA LYS A 186 -9.26 9.79 6.50
C LYS A 186 -10.35 9.05 7.26
N THR A 187 -10.00 8.02 8.03
CA THR A 187 -10.96 7.28 8.86
C THR A 187 -11.64 8.18 9.89
N ARG A 188 -10.93 9.17 10.45
CA ARG A 188 -11.49 10.10 11.43
C ARG A 188 -12.41 11.14 10.81
N VAL A 189 -11.98 11.78 9.71
CA VAL A 189 -12.81 12.75 8.99
C VAL A 189 -14.09 12.09 8.51
N LEU A 190 -14.02 10.88 7.92
CA LEU A 190 -15.18 10.13 7.49
C LEU A 190 -16.11 9.70 8.65
N ARG A 191 -15.61 9.63 9.89
CA ARG A 191 -16.43 9.35 11.07
C ARG A 191 -17.14 10.61 11.59
N GLU A 192 -16.49 11.76 11.44
CA GLU A 192 -16.99 13.04 11.95
C GLU A 192 -17.97 13.72 10.97
N SER A 193 -17.94 13.39 9.68
CA SER A 193 -18.82 13.96 8.64
C SER A 193 -20.02 13.09 8.24
N VAL A 194 -20.27 11.98 8.93
CA VAL A 194 -21.44 11.12 8.70
C VAL A 194 -22.65 11.66 9.46
N GLU A 195 -23.59 12.25 8.73
CA GLU A 195 -24.99 12.34 9.16
C GLU A 195 -25.58 10.92 9.26
N PRO A 196 -26.52 10.65 10.19
CA PRO A 196 -26.87 9.31 10.67
C PRO A 196 -27.30 8.25 9.62
N ASP A 197 -27.65 8.65 8.39
CA ASP A 197 -28.12 7.74 7.34
C ASP A 197 -26.98 7.03 6.58
N ASP A 198 -25.74 7.54 6.68
CA ASP A 198 -24.59 7.10 5.87
C ASP A 198 -23.72 6.03 6.55
N ALA A 199 -24.16 5.51 7.70
CA ALA A 199 -23.49 4.42 8.42
C ALA A 199 -23.37 3.16 7.55
N GLN A 200 -24.33 2.92 6.65
CA GLN A 200 -24.30 1.81 5.70
C GLN A 200 -23.21 2.02 4.63
N THR A 201 -23.07 3.23 4.09
CA THR A 201 -22.00 3.58 3.13
C THR A 201 -20.63 3.49 3.77
N PHE A 202 -20.50 3.91 5.05
CA PHE A 202 -19.28 3.73 5.83
C PHE A 202 -18.93 2.24 6.03
N LEU A 203 -19.93 1.41 6.35
CA LEU A 203 -19.76 -0.04 6.50
C LEU A 203 -19.37 -0.71 5.18
N ILE A 204 -20.00 -0.32 4.06
CA ILE A 204 -19.67 -0.84 2.71
C ILE A 204 -18.22 -0.50 2.35
N LYS A 205 -17.78 0.76 2.54
CA LYS A 205 -16.39 1.15 2.28
C LYS A 205 -15.37 0.44 3.17
N LYS A 206 -15.74 0.10 4.42
CA LYS A 206 -14.89 -0.71 5.30
C LYS A 206 -14.83 -2.17 4.87
N LEU A 207 -15.91 -2.71 4.33
CA LEU A 207 -15.94 -4.06 3.75
C LEU A 207 -15.05 -4.14 2.51
N ASP A 208 -15.13 -3.16 1.60
CA ASP A 208 -14.27 -3.09 0.40
C ASP A 208 -12.77 -2.99 0.77
N TYR A 209 -12.44 -2.21 1.82
CA TYR A 209 -11.08 -2.12 2.35
C TYR A 209 -10.59 -3.48 2.90
N ILE A 210 -11.42 -4.20 3.65
CA ILE A 210 -11.10 -5.53 4.16
C ILE A 210 -10.90 -6.51 3.00
N GLU A 211 -11.74 -6.45 1.96
CA GLU A 211 -11.66 -7.32 0.80
C GLU A 211 -10.38 -7.10 -0.02
N SER A 212 -9.95 -5.84 -0.17
CA SER A 212 -8.68 -5.50 -0.83
C SER A 212 -7.47 -6.00 -0.04
N PHE A 213 -7.49 -5.87 1.29
CA PHE A 213 -6.41 -6.33 2.17
C PHE A 213 -6.30 -7.87 2.19
N ILE A 214 -7.44 -8.57 2.18
CA ILE A 214 -7.48 -10.04 2.10
C ILE A 214 -7.01 -10.54 0.73
N SER A 215 -7.33 -9.81 -0.35
CA SER A 215 -6.86 -10.14 -1.69
C SER A 215 -5.33 -9.99 -1.81
N ASP A 216 -4.75 -8.94 -1.23
CA ASP A 216 -3.29 -8.75 -1.18
C ASP A 216 -2.58 -9.81 -0.34
N LEU A 217 -3.18 -10.25 0.77
CA LEU A 217 -2.68 -11.37 1.57
C LEU A 217 -2.67 -12.69 0.79
N LYS A 218 -3.62 -12.90 -0.15
CA LYS A 218 -3.67 -14.10 -1.01
C LYS A 218 -2.59 -14.09 -2.10
N VAL A 219 -2.15 -12.92 -2.57
CA VAL A 219 -1.11 -12.79 -3.61
C VAL A 219 0.29 -13.11 -3.05
N ARG A 220 0.54 -12.88 -1.76
CA ARG A 220 1.84 -13.13 -1.10
C ARG A 220 2.02 -14.56 -0.58
N GLY A 221 1.49 -15.56 -1.28
CA GLY A 221 1.46 -16.98 -0.90
C GLY A 221 2.63 -17.45 -0.01
N PHE A 222 2.29 -17.93 1.18
CA PHE A 222 3.17 -18.66 2.09
C PHE A 222 3.83 -19.84 1.37
N GLY A 223 5.08 -19.65 0.96
CA GLY A 223 6.03 -20.75 0.78
C GLY A 223 6.40 -21.29 2.16
N SER A 224 6.13 -22.56 2.41
CA SER A 224 6.61 -23.28 3.61
C SER A 224 7.90 -24.05 3.27
N PRO A 225 8.77 -24.49 4.21
CA PRO A 225 8.71 -24.31 5.67
C PRO A 225 10.02 -23.78 6.30
N ILE A 226 9.93 -23.18 7.49
CA ILE A 226 11.05 -23.13 8.44
C ILE A 226 10.63 -23.81 9.73
N ASN A 227 11.31 -24.92 10.04
CA ASN A 227 11.41 -25.46 11.38
C ASN A 227 12.06 -24.42 12.29
N ASN A 228 11.42 -24.04 13.39
CA ASN A 228 12.11 -23.91 14.66
C ASN A 228 11.14 -23.99 15.84
N SER A 229 11.63 -24.72 16.82
CA SER A 229 11.01 -25.12 18.07
C SER A 229 10.77 -23.93 19.00
N ASN A 230 9.78 -24.13 19.87
CA ASN A 230 9.46 -23.36 21.07
C ASN A 230 8.85 -21.98 20.82
N ASP A 231 7.51 -21.92 20.80
CA ASP A 231 6.79 -20.83 21.44
C ASP A 231 5.38 -21.28 21.90
N ILE A 232 5.21 -21.19 23.22
CA ILE A 232 4.00 -21.02 24.05
C ILE A 232 2.67 -21.40 23.38
N VAL A 233 2.20 -22.61 23.70
CA VAL A 233 0.84 -23.10 23.39
C VAL A 233 -0.16 -22.40 24.31
N ASN A 234 -0.83 -21.37 23.81
CA ASN A 234 -2.17 -21.04 24.29
C ASN A 234 -3.12 -22.11 23.76
N VAL A 235 -3.62 -22.97 24.65
CA VAL A 235 -4.54 -24.06 24.35
C VAL A 235 -5.90 -23.48 23.93
N THR A 236 -6.05 -23.09 22.67
CA THR A 236 -7.36 -23.11 22.00
C THR A 236 -7.58 -24.54 21.53
N GLU A 237 -8.66 -25.19 21.97
CA GLU A 237 -9.00 -26.56 21.59
C GLU A 237 -9.00 -26.69 20.05
N SER A 238 -8.02 -27.40 19.51
CA SER A 238 -7.93 -27.65 18.08
C SER A 238 -9.05 -28.60 17.65
N ILE A 239 -9.93 -28.15 16.76
CA ILE A 239 -11.03 -28.94 16.24
C ILE A 239 -10.57 -29.64 14.96
N GLY A 240 -10.71 -30.96 14.93
CA GLY A 240 -10.41 -31.74 13.73
C GLY A 240 -11.64 -31.89 12.83
N TYR A 241 -11.37 -31.97 11.53
CA TYR A 241 -12.36 -32.28 10.52
C TYR A 241 -11.78 -33.22 9.46
N LEU A 242 -12.67 -33.89 8.75
CA LEU A 242 -12.34 -34.75 7.63
C LEU A 242 -13.28 -34.44 6.46
N ILE A 243 -12.70 -34.24 5.29
CA ILE A 243 -13.44 -33.97 4.05
C ILE A 243 -13.12 -35.06 3.04
N TYR A 244 -14.16 -35.68 2.51
CA TYR A 244 -14.07 -36.64 1.41
C TYR A 244 -14.64 -36.02 0.15
N VAL A 245 -13.84 -35.93 -0.90
CA VAL A 245 -14.30 -35.53 -2.23
C VAL A 245 -14.68 -36.79 -2.99
N LYS A 246 -15.96 -36.93 -3.36
CA LYS A 246 -16.46 -38.13 -4.04
C LYS A 246 -16.06 -38.19 -5.50
N ASP A 247 -15.85 -37.03 -6.12
CA ASP A 247 -15.50 -36.92 -7.53
C ASP A 247 -13.99 -36.87 -7.72
N THR A 248 -13.51 -37.43 -8.84
CA THR A 248 -12.12 -37.30 -9.25
C THR A 248 -11.88 -35.88 -9.77
N TYR A 249 -10.97 -35.16 -9.13
CA TYR A 249 -10.52 -33.83 -9.57
C TYR A 249 -9.06 -33.88 -10.05
N GLU A 250 -8.74 -33.23 -11.17
CA GLU A 250 -7.43 -33.32 -11.84
C GLU A 250 -6.27 -32.79 -10.97
N LYS A 251 -6.54 -31.78 -10.12
CA LYS A 251 -5.51 -31.12 -9.30
C LYS A 251 -5.94 -31.03 -7.83
N PRO A 252 -5.79 -32.09 -7.02
CA PRO A 252 -6.20 -32.08 -5.62
C PRO A 252 -5.44 -31.06 -4.75
N SER A 253 -4.27 -30.59 -5.21
CA SER A 253 -3.53 -29.50 -4.56
C SER A 253 -4.30 -28.18 -4.55
N GLU A 254 -5.13 -27.89 -5.54
CA GLU A 254 -5.94 -26.67 -5.59
C GLU A 254 -7.04 -26.70 -4.52
N ILE A 255 -7.69 -27.86 -4.33
CA ILE A 255 -8.65 -28.09 -3.26
C ILE A 255 -7.96 -27.97 -1.89
N GLN A 256 -6.77 -28.56 -1.73
CA GLN A 256 -5.98 -28.45 -0.50
C GLN A 256 -5.62 -27.00 -0.15
N ASN A 257 -5.19 -26.22 -1.15
CA ASN A 257 -4.85 -24.82 -0.97
C ASN A 257 -6.08 -24.02 -0.57
N PHE A 258 -7.22 -24.23 -1.23
CA PHE A 258 -8.47 -23.57 -0.89
C PHE A 258 -8.94 -23.90 0.52
N LEU A 259 -8.90 -25.17 0.93
CA LEU A 259 -9.23 -25.57 2.30
C LEU A 259 -8.32 -24.91 3.34
N SER A 260 -7.06 -24.63 2.98
CA SER A 260 -6.10 -23.93 3.85
C SER A 260 -6.40 -22.43 3.98
N LEU A 261 -7.18 -21.86 3.04
CA LEU A 261 -7.61 -20.46 3.07
C LEU A 261 -8.89 -20.23 3.88
N ILE A 262 -9.61 -21.30 4.27
CA ILE A 262 -10.80 -21.16 5.12
C ILE A 262 -10.37 -20.53 6.45
N PRO A 263 -11.00 -19.42 6.87
CA PRO A 263 -10.57 -18.71 8.08
C PRO A 263 -10.52 -19.65 9.28
N GLY A 264 -9.46 -19.60 10.08
CA GLY A 264 -9.29 -20.44 11.25
C GLY A 264 -8.90 -21.90 10.99
N VAL A 265 -8.72 -22.32 9.72
CA VAL A 265 -7.97 -23.53 9.41
C VAL A 265 -6.50 -23.28 9.70
N THR A 266 -5.90 -24.14 10.53
CA THR A 266 -4.49 -24.05 10.91
C THR A 266 -3.64 -25.07 10.17
N ARG A 267 -4.22 -26.19 9.74
CA ARG A 267 -3.50 -27.23 8.98
C ARG A 267 -4.44 -28.04 8.10
N VAL A 268 -4.03 -28.31 6.87
CA VAL A 268 -4.68 -29.27 5.96
C VAL A 268 -3.67 -30.33 5.54
N THR A 269 -4.07 -31.59 5.58
CA THR A 269 -3.24 -32.73 5.18
C THR A 269 -4.03 -33.62 4.24
N SER A 270 -3.49 -33.87 3.05
CA SER A 270 -4.04 -34.88 2.14
C SER A 270 -3.77 -36.26 2.72
N ILE A 271 -4.79 -37.11 2.74
CA ILE A 271 -4.71 -38.50 3.21
C ILE A 271 -5.29 -39.43 2.13
N GLN A 272 -4.87 -40.68 2.14
CA GLN A 272 -5.51 -41.72 1.34
C GLN A 272 -6.61 -42.39 2.16
N ALA A 273 -7.78 -42.58 1.54
CA ALA A 273 -8.92 -43.27 2.13
C ALA A 273 -9.47 -44.30 1.15
N GLU A 274 -9.90 -45.45 1.66
CA GLU A 274 -10.50 -46.50 0.82
C GLU A 274 -11.79 -45.99 0.16
N ASN A 275 -11.92 -46.21 -1.14
CA ASN A 275 -13.10 -45.87 -1.94
C ASN A 275 -13.45 -44.37 -2.01
N VAL A 276 -12.48 -43.48 -1.79
CA VAL A 276 -12.64 -42.02 -1.97
C VAL A 276 -11.47 -41.50 -2.82
N PRO A 277 -11.72 -40.80 -3.95
CA PRO A 277 -10.67 -40.25 -4.80
C PRO A 277 -9.70 -39.32 -4.07
N HIS A 278 -10.24 -38.37 -3.27
CA HIS A 278 -9.44 -37.40 -2.53
C HIS A 278 -9.98 -37.21 -1.11
N ALA A 279 -9.11 -37.26 -0.10
CA ALA A 279 -9.48 -37.06 1.29
C ALA A 279 -8.53 -36.07 1.98
N PHE A 280 -9.09 -35.18 2.81
CA PHE A 280 -8.36 -34.13 3.49
C PHE A 280 -8.69 -34.11 4.98
N LYS A 281 -7.65 -34.20 5.81
CA LYS A 281 -7.73 -33.96 7.25
C LYS A 281 -7.44 -32.50 7.54
N ILE A 282 -8.32 -31.85 8.29
CA ILE A 282 -8.24 -30.43 8.61
C ILE A 282 -8.15 -30.26 10.12
N VAL A 283 -7.31 -29.34 10.55
CA VAL A 283 -7.25 -28.84 11.92
C VAL A 283 -7.61 -27.37 11.89
N ALA A 284 -8.52 -26.95 12.77
CA ALA A 284 -8.97 -25.57 12.87
C ALA A 284 -8.97 -25.11 14.33
N ASN A 285 -8.81 -23.80 14.54
CA ASN A 285 -8.93 -23.15 15.84
C ASN A 285 -10.34 -22.56 16.09
N ARG A 286 -11.29 -22.79 15.17
CA ARG A 286 -12.71 -22.46 15.29
C ARG A 286 -13.59 -23.53 14.65
N VAL A 287 -14.90 -23.42 14.89
CA VAL A 287 -15.88 -24.25 14.19
C VAL A 287 -15.98 -23.77 12.74
N ILE A 288 -15.82 -24.71 11.80
CA ILE A 288 -16.10 -24.52 10.37
C ILE A 288 -17.57 -24.80 10.12
N GLU A 289 -18.28 -23.85 9.53
CA GLU A 289 -19.70 -23.97 9.19
C GLU A 289 -19.89 -24.81 7.91
N PRO A 290 -20.99 -25.57 7.78
CA PRO A 290 -21.27 -26.38 6.59
C PRO A 290 -21.22 -25.60 5.27
N SER A 291 -21.73 -24.36 5.28
CA SER A 291 -21.75 -23.46 4.10
C SER A 291 -20.37 -23.10 3.56
N GLU A 292 -19.35 -23.10 4.43
CA GLU A 292 -17.96 -22.85 4.03
C GLU A 292 -17.39 -24.02 3.23
N ILE A 293 -17.87 -25.25 3.51
CA ILE A 293 -17.51 -26.43 2.73
C ILE A 293 -18.35 -26.55 1.46
N ASP A 294 -19.60 -26.09 1.46
CA ASP A 294 -20.43 -26.05 0.25
C ASP A 294 -19.82 -25.14 -0.84
N THR A 295 -19.03 -24.14 -0.43
CA THR A 295 -18.26 -23.31 -1.35
C THR A 295 -17.21 -24.14 -2.12
N VAL A 296 -16.66 -25.20 -1.53
CA VAL A 296 -15.75 -26.14 -2.21
C VAL A 296 -16.50 -26.89 -3.30
N ASP A 297 -17.73 -27.33 -3.02
CA ASP A 297 -18.56 -28.06 -3.98
C ASP A 297 -18.88 -27.19 -5.20
N LEU A 298 -19.19 -25.91 -4.97
CA LEU A 298 -19.46 -24.92 -6.01
C LEU A 298 -18.21 -24.56 -6.82
N MET A 299 -17.10 -24.24 -6.14
CA MET A 299 -15.88 -23.71 -6.77
C MET A 299 -15.19 -24.74 -7.66
N PHE A 300 -15.17 -26.01 -7.22
CA PHE A 300 -14.47 -27.09 -7.90
C PHE A 300 -15.41 -28.02 -8.68
N ASN A 301 -16.72 -27.75 -8.63
CA ASN A 301 -17.76 -28.58 -9.24
C ASN A 301 -17.65 -30.06 -8.82
N VAL A 302 -17.51 -30.29 -7.52
CA VAL A 302 -17.37 -31.61 -6.89
C VAL A 302 -18.41 -31.80 -5.79
N LYS A 303 -18.63 -33.03 -5.35
CA LYS A 303 -19.45 -33.37 -4.18
C LYS A 303 -18.56 -33.79 -3.03
N THR A 304 -18.65 -33.06 -1.91
CA THR A 304 -17.91 -33.41 -0.71
C THR A 304 -18.79 -33.98 0.40
N ARG A 305 -18.19 -34.79 1.28
CA ARG A 305 -18.77 -35.16 2.58
C ARG A 305 -17.93 -34.56 3.69
N PHE A 306 -18.60 -33.92 4.64
CA PHE A 306 -17.96 -33.26 5.76
C PHE A 306 -18.15 -34.05 7.05
N PHE A 307 -17.07 -34.24 7.80
CA PHE A 307 -17.10 -34.91 9.08
C PHE A 307 -16.35 -34.10 10.14
N LYS A 308 -16.84 -34.12 11.37
CA LYS A 308 -16.21 -33.49 12.55
C LYS A 308 -15.65 -34.57 13.47
N GLY A 309 -14.41 -34.41 13.93
CA GLY A 309 -13.73 -35.37 14.79
C GLY A 309 -12.20 -35.23 14.76
N PRO A 310 -11.43 -36.00 15.54
CA PRO A 310 -11.89 -37.13 16.33
C PRO A 310 -12.56 -36.71 17.65
N ASP A 311 -13.56 -37.46 18.08
CA ASP A 311 -14.00 -37.42 19.48
C ASP A 311 -12.97 -38.08 20.42
N LYS A 312 -13.27 -38.13 21.72
CA LYS A 312 -12.40 -38.78 22.72
C LYS A 312 -12.15 -40.28 22.43
N LYS A 313 -12.90 -40.90 21.50
CA LYS A 313 -12.79 -42.29 21.07
C LYS A 313 -12.19 -42.43 19.66
N GLY A 314 -11.71 -41.36 19.04
CA GLY A 314 -11.07 -41.39 17.72
C GLY A 314 -12.04 -41.37 16.53
N SER A 315 -13.35 -41.22 16.76
CA SER A 315 -14.39 -41.32 15.73
C SER A 315 -14.74 -39.97 15.10
N TYR A 316 -15.11 -39.99 13.81
CA TYR A 316 -15.60 -38.83 13.07
C TYR A 316 -17.09 -38.96 12.79
N TYR A 317 -17.85 -37.88 12.97
CA TYR A 317 -19.29 -37.86 12.75
C TYR A 317 -19.64 -37.03 11.51
N PRO A 318 -20.58 -37.48 10.67
CA PRO A 318 -21.03 -36.69 9.52
C PRO A 318 -21.67 -35.41 10.01
N VAL A 319 -21.26 -34.29 9.43
CA VAL A 319 -21.91 -33.00 9.64
C VAL A 319 -23.02 -32.90 8.59
N ILE A 320 -24.26 -32.73 9.06
CA ILE A 320 -25.41 -32.55 8.18
C ILE A 320 -25.27 -31.18 7.53
N ARG A 321 -25.36 -31.16 6.20
CA ARG A 321 -25.38 -29.97 5.35
C ARG A 321 -26.80 -29.69 4.91
#